data_AF-A0A935ZWC6-F1
#
_entry.id   AF-A0A935ZWC6-F1
#
_cell.length_a   1.000
_cell.length_b   1.000
_cell.length_c   1.000
_cell.angle_alpha   90.00
_cell.angle_beta   90.00
_cell.angle_gamma   90.00
#
_symmetry.space_group_name_H-M   'P 1'
#
loop_
_entity.id
_entity.type
_entity.pdbx_description
1 polymer ?
#
loop_
_entity_poly.entity_id
_entity_poly.type
_entity_poly.pdbx_seq_one_letter_code
_entity_poly.pdbx_strand_id
1 'polypeptide(L)'
;MADDDASEHWLWRLDAAAWLAAARRELAAAHEQLESRRACVAHARRAGGMACNAVLCAWAQREPERADAIASVWGRSYVEHLRWLVAGSRGPLPEGVEALAKTLLETPMAPPEVIGLGAQRHADLRRLVDAADGLVTACTDVVRTES
;
A
#
# COMPACT_ATOMS: atom_id res chain seq x y z
N MET A 1 -13.69 15.81 -27.93
CA MET A 1 -12.36 16.28 -27.50
C MET A 1 -12.43 16.37 -25.98
N ALA A 2 -12.20 15.25 -25.32
CA ALA A 2 -12.17 15.15 -23.86
C ALA A 2 -10.80 14.54 -23.56
N ASP A 3 -9.82 15.43 -23.41
CA ASP A 3 -8.39 15.08 -23.41
C ASP A 3 -7.67 15.72 -22.21
N ASP A 4 -8.41 16.07 -21.15
CA ASP A 4 -7.90 16.93 -20.06
C ASP A 4 -7.80 16.27 -18.68
N ASP A 5 -8.28 15.03 -18.47
CA ASP A 5 -8.47 14.52 -17.08
C ASP A 5 -7.51 13.39 -16.66
N ALA A 6 -6.69 12.86 -17.59
CA ALA A 6 -5.66 11.88 -17.23
C ALA A 6 -4.58 12.51 -16.33
N SER A 7 -4.30 13.81 -16.50
CA SER A 7 -3.28 14.56 -15.76
C SER A 7 -3.71 14.97 -14.34
N GLU A 8 -5.02 15.03 -14.06
CA GLU A 8 -5.55 15.37 -12.71
C GLU A 8 -5.74 14.14 -11.81
N HIS A 9 -5.53 12.93 -12.34
CA HIS A 9 -5.75 11.72 -11.56
C HIS A 9 -4.76 11.62 -10.39
N TRP A 10 -5.28 11.42 -9.17
CA TRP A 10 -4.54 11.51 -7.91
C TRP A 10 -3.29 10.62 -7.81
N LEU A 11 -3.29 9.49 -8.54
CA LEU A 11 -2.15 8.57 -8.64
C LEU A 11 -0.90 9.27 -9.19
N TRP A 12 -1.07 10.20 -10.12
CA TRP A 12 0.03 10.89 -10.81
C TRP A 12 0.53 12.13 -10.10
N ARG A 13 -0.10 12.52 -8.98
CA ARG A 13 0.30 13.68 -8.18
C ARG A 13 1.73 13.57 -7.61
N LEU A 14 2.26 12.35 -7.51
CA LEU A 14 3.63 12.07 -7.09
C LEU A 14 4.25 11.08 -8.07
N ASP A 15 5.56 11.21 -8.30
CA ASP A 15 6.33 10.19 -9.00
C ASP A 15 6.55 8.94 -8.11
N ALA A 16 7.12 7.88 -8.70
CA ALA A 16 7.37 6.62 -8.00
C ALA A 16 8.25 6.78 -6.76
N ALA A 17 9.31 7.59 -6.84
CA ALA A 17 10.24 7.80 -5.73
C ALA A 17 9.57 8.56 -4.57
N ALA A 18 8.77 9.58 -4.88
CA ALA A 18 8.00 10.35 -3.93
C ALA A 18 6.90 9.52 -3.24
N TRP A 19 6.26 8.60 -3.98
CA TRP A 19 5.34 7.62 -3.40
C TRP A 19 6.04 6.66 -2.44
N LEU A 20 7.21 6.11 -2.78
CA LEU A 20 7.98 5.28 -1.85
C LEU A 20 8.44 6.05 -0.62
N ALA A 21 8.87 7.30 -0.79
CA ALA A 21 9.25 8.15 0.34
C ALA A 21 8.06 8.41 1.28
N ALA A 22 6.86 8.63 0.73
CA ALA A 22 5.63 8.77 1.52
C ALA A 22 5.26 7.46 2.23
N ALA A 23 5.36 6.32 1.53
CA ALA A 23 5.10 5.01 2.10
C ALA A 23 6.01 4.72 3.32
N ARG A 24 7.30 5.03 3.22
CA ARG A 24 8.25 4.88 4.32
C ARG A 24 7.94 5.77 5.52
N ARG A 25 7.45 6.99 5.31
CA ARG A 25 7.02 7.89 6.41
C ARG A 25 5.79 7.33 7.12
N GLU A 26 4.81 6.83 6.37
CA GLU A 26 3.65 6.16 6.95
C GLU A 26 4.05 4.88 7.71
N LEU A 27 5.00 4.11 7.20
CA LEU A 27 5.53 2.93 7.89
C LEU A 27 6.22 3.32 9.21
N ALA A 28 7.09 4.33 9.21
CA ALA A 28 7.70 4.84 10.43
C ALA A 28 6.65 5.30 11.46
N ALA A 29 5.63 6.02 11.02
CA ALA A 29 4.51 6.41 11.89
C ALA A 29 3.72 5.19 12.41
N ALA A 30 3.58 4.10 11.63
CA ALA A 30 2.96 2.88 12.11
C ALA A 30 3.76 2.23 13.26
N HIS A 31 5.10 2.26 13.18
CA HIS A 31 6.00 1.77 14.23
C HIS A 31 5.85 2.58 15.52
N GLU A 32 5.72 3.89 15.41
CA GLU A 32 5.59 4.81 16.56
C GLU A 32 4.22 4.68 17.25
N GLN A 33 3.22 4.17 16.55
CA GLN A 33 1.82 4.14 17.02
C GLN A 33 1.36 2.76 17.51
N LEU A 34 2.26 1.86 17.92
CA LEU A 34 1.91 0.52 18.41
C LEU A 34 0.94 0.53 19.61
N GLU A 35 0.94 1.59 20.42
CA GLU A 35 0.00 1.76 21.53
C GLU A 35 -1.43 2.11 21.07
N SER A 36 -1.58 2.62 19.85
CA SER A 36 -2.84 3.03 19.24
C SER A 36 -3.16 2.16 18.04
N ARG A 37 -3.86 1.03 18.26
CA ARG A 37 -4.26 0.09 17.20
C ARG A 37 -4.87 0.79 15.99
N ARG A 38 -5.80 1.72 16.21
CA ARG A 38 -6.46 2.45 15.10
C ARG A 38 -5.45 3.24 14.28
N ALA A 39 -4.54 3.97 14.93
CA ALA A 39 -3.53 4.77 14.24
C ALA A 39 -2.51 3.87 13.53
N CYS A 40 -1.96 2.86 14.23
CA CYS A 40 -1.04 1.88 13.66
C CYS A 40 -1.62 1.22 12.40
N VAL A 41 -2.87 0.72 12.46
CA VAL A 41 -3.53 0.07 11.32
C VAL A 41 -3.76 1.05 10.17
N ALA A 42 -4.16 2.28 10.45
CA ALA A 42 -4.34 3.29 9.42
C ALA A 42 -3.02 3.62 8.70
N HIS A 43 -1.95 3.85 9.46
CA HIS A 43 -0.62 4.13 8.92
C HIS A 43 -0.07 2.94 8.11
N ALA A 44 -0.15 1.72 8.63
CA ALA A 44 0.32 0.52 7.94
C ALA A 44 -0.40 0.28 6.60
N ARG A 45 -1.73 0.47 6.55
CA ARG A 45 -2.51 0.35 5.30
C ARG A 45 -2.15 1.44 4.29
N ARG A 46 -1.96 2.68 4.75
CA ARG A 46 -1.52 3.78 3.87
C ARG A 46 -0.13 3.51 3.31
N ALA A 47 0.82 3.04 4.14
CA ALA A 47 2.15 2.66 3.70
C ALA A 47 2.08 1.62 2.57
N GLY A 48 1.31 0.55 2.75
CA GLY A 48 1.13 -0.47 1.73
C GLY A 48 0.51 0.07 0.43
N GLY A 49 -0.57 0.84 0.53
CA GLY A 49 -1.20 1.44 -0.66
C GLY A 49 -0.29 2.43 -1.40
N MET A 50 0.45 3.27 -0.68
CA MET A 50 1.41 4.20 -1.28
C MET A 50 2.57 3.47 -1.96
N ALA A 51 3.02 2.33 -1.43
CA ALA A 51 4.03 1.51 -2.08
C ALA A 51 3.51 0.90 -3.39
N CYS A 52 2.24 0.46 -3.42
CA CYS A 52 1.58 0.03 -4.66
C CYS A 52 1.55 1.16 -5.70
N ASN A 53 1.21 2.38 -5.29
CA ASN A 53 1.22 3.55 -6.19
C ASN A 53 2.57 3.75 -6.86
N ALA A 54 3.66 3.59 -6.11
CA ALA A 54 5.00 3.77 -6.66
C ALA A 54 5.27 2.82 -7.83
N VAL A 55 4.90 1.54 -7.68
CA VAL A 55 5.06 0.54 -8.75
C VAL A 55 4.17 0.89 -9.94
N LEU A 56 2.91 1.28 -9.69
CA LEU A 56 1.99 1.67 -10.77
C LEU A 56 2.49 2.91 -11.53
N CYS A 57 3.06 3.90 -10.84
CA CYS A 57 3.68 5.07 -11.47
C CYS A 57 4.92 4.69 -12.30
N ALA A 58 5.83 3.88 -11.75
CA ALA A 58 7.01 3.42 -12.47
C ALA A 58 6.61 2.62 -13.72
N TRP A 59 5.57 1.79 -13.61
CA TRP A 59 5.05 1.02 -14.73
C TRP A 59 4.40 1.91 -15.81
N ALA A 60 3.56 2.86 -15.41
CA ALA A 60 2.92 3.81 -16.35
C ALA A 60 3.94 4.70 -17.08
N GLN A 61 5.05 5.06 -16.43
CA GLN A 61 6.15 5.81 -17.08
C GLN A 61 6.81 5.00 -18.20
N ARG A 62 6.85 3.67 -18.08
CA ARG A 62 7.46 2.78 -19.07
C ARG A 62 6.51 2.35 -20.18
N GLU A 63 5.24 2.18 -19.85
CA GLU A 63 4.17 1.82 -20.79
C GLU A 63 3.09 2.94 -20.79
N PRO A 64 3.39 4.14 -21.35
CA PRO A 64 2.48 5.27 -21.32
C PRO A 64 1.11 4.98 -21.94
N GLU A 65 1.06 4.10 -22.94
CA GLU A 65 -0.18 3.66 -23.58
C GLU A 65 -1.12 2.87 -22.65
N ARG A 66 -0.61 2.42 -21.50
CA ARG A 66 -1.38 1.73 -20.46
C ARG A 66 -1.75 2.60 -19.26
N ALA A 67 -1.29 3.85 -19.21
CA ALA A 67 -1.52 4.75 -18.08
C ALA A 67 -3.03 4.90 -17.75
N ASP A 68 -3.87 5.07 -18.76
CA ASP A 68 -5.32 5.23 -18.57
C ASP A 68 -5.98 3.95 -18.01
N ALA A 69 -5.54 2.79 -18.50
CA ALA A 69 -6.02 1.50 -17.99
C ALA A 69 -5.59 1.30 -16.52
N ILE A 70 -4.37 1.70 -16.17
CA ILE A 70 -3.86 1.66 -14.79
C ILE A 70 -4.71 2.55 -13.87
N ALA A 71 -4.94 3.80 -14.25
CA ALA A 71 -5.74 4.75 -13.47
C ALA A 71 -7.17 4.23 -13.27
N SER A 72 -7.80 3.69 -14.31
CA SER A 72 -9.17 3.15 -14.26
C SER A 72 -9.33 1.95 -13.31
N VAL A 73 -8.37 1.02 -13.37
CA VAL A 73 -8.41 -0.26 -12.65
C VAL A 73 -8.02 -0.08 -11.19
N TRP A 74 -6.97 0.69 -10.92
CA TRP A 74 -6.39 0.77 -9.58
C TRP A 74 -6.85 2.01 -8.80
N GLY A 75 -7.20 3.11 -9.47
CA GLY A 75 -7.24 4.47 -8.92
C GLY A 75 -8.33 4.88 -7.92
N ARG A 76 -8.77 4.03 -6.98
CA ARG A 76 -9.92 4.37 -6.13
C ARG A 76 -9.60 4.71 -4.66
N SER A 77 -8.54 4.14 -4.08
CA SER A 77 -7.94 4.54 -2.78
C SER A 77 -6.78 3.62 -2.41
N TYR A 78 -5.96 4.00 -1.42
CA TYR A 78 -4.91 3.13 -0.86
C TYR A 78 -5.42 1.76 -0.41
N VAL A 79 -6.61 1.72 0.21
CA VAL A 79 -7.21 0.47 0.71
C VAL A 79 -7.77 -0.38 -0.42
N GLU A 80 -8.23 0.24 -1.51
CA GLU A 80 -8.67 -0.51 -2.68
C GLU A 80 -7.51 -1.22 -3.37
N HIS A 81 -6.32 -0.62 -3.49
CA HIS A 81 -5.16 -1.35 -4.01
C HIS A 81 -4.90 -2.65 -3.25
N LEU A 82 -4.97 -2.62 -1.92
CA LEU A 82 -4.82 -3.82 -1.10
C LEU A 82 -5.92 -4.86 -1.37
N ARG A 83 -7.16 -4.42 -1.58
CA ARG A 83 -8.29 -5.33 -1.90
C ARG A 83 -8.12 -5.96 -3.27
N TRP A 84 -7.65 -5.19 -4.25
CA TRP A 84 -7.37 -5.67 -5.60
C TRP A 84 -6.28 -6.74 -5.59
N LEU A 85 -5.22 -6.55 -4.81
CA LEU A 85 -4.18 -7.57 -4.63
C LEU A 85 -4.74 -8.87 -4.04
N VAL A 86 -5.53 -8.78 -2.97
CA VAL A 86 -6.15 -9.96 -2.35
C VAL A 86 -7.13 -10.65 -3.31
N ALA A 87 -7.78 -9.91 -4.20
CA ALA A 87 -8.67 -10.45 -5.24
C ALA A 87 -7.92 -11.10 -6.43
N GLY A 88 -6.58 -11.11 -6.42
CA GLY A 88 -5.76 -11.71 -7.48
C GLY A 88 -5.46 -10.78 -8.65
N SER A 89 -5.89 -9.51 -8.58
CA SER A 89 -5.45 -8.49 -9.53
C SER A 89 -4.04 -8.06 -9.13
N ARG A 90 -3.03 -8.59 -9.81
CA ARG A 90 -1.63 -8.33 -9.46
C ARG A 90 -1.00 -7.18 -10.26
N GLY A 91 -1.38 -7.02 -11.52
CA GLY A 91 -0.76 -6.03 -12.41
C GLY A 91 0.77 -6.18 -12.43
N PRO A 92 1.54 -5.08 -12.35
CA PRO A 92 3.01 -5.11 -12.26
C PRO A 92 3.54 -5.39 -10.84
N LEU A 93 2.70 -5.72 -9.86
CA LEU A 93 3.16 -5.92 -8.48
C LEU A 93 3.84 -7.28 -8.28
N PRO A 94 4.79 -7.38 -7.33
CA PRO A 94 5.60 -8.59 -7.16
C PRO A 94 4.83 -9.76 -6.53
N GLU A 95 5.19 -10.97 -6.93
CA GLU A 95 5.62 -12.05 -6.03
C GLU A 95 5.11 -12.02 -4.56
N GLY A 96 3.93 -12.55 -4.23
CA GLY A 96 3.54 -12.86 -2.85
C GLY A 96 3.04 -11.68 -2.00
N VAL A 97 2.93 -10.48 -2.57
CA VAL A 97 2.38 -9.30 -1.85
C VAL A 97 0.90 -9.46 -1.49
N GLU A 98 0.18 -10.40 -2.09
CA GLU A 98 -1.23 -10.67 -1.76
C GLU A 98 -1.40 -11.13 -0.31
N ALA A 99 -0.48 -11.96 0.19
CA ALA A 99 -0.50 -12.42 1.57
C ALA A 99 -0.22 -11.28 2.55
N LEU A 100 0.66 -10.36 2.17
CA LEU A 100 0.96 -9.15 2.95
C LEU A 100 -0.25 -8.21 2.97
N ALA A 101 -0.83 -7.93 1.81
CA ALA A 101 -2.04 -7.11 1.67
C ALA A 101 -3.23 -7.71 2.45
N LYS A 102 -3.37 -9.04 2.44
CA LYS A 102 -4.36 -9.77 3.23
C LYS A 102 -4.17 -9.51 4.72
N THR A 103 -2.94 -9.62 5.23
CA THR A 103 -2.61 -9.31 6.63
C THR A 103 -3.01 -7.87 7.01
N LEU A 104 -2.74 -6.90 6.13
CA LEU A 104 -3.12 -5.50 6.33
C LEU A 104 -4.64 -5.30 6.41
N LEU A 105 -5.41 -5.99 5.58
CA LEU A 105 -6.86 -5.86 5.50
C LEU A 105 -7.59 -6.61 6.61
N GLU A 106 -7.13 -7.80 6.96
CA GLU A 106 -7.78 -8.65 7.97
C GLU A 106 -7.53 -8.13 9.39
N THR A 107 -6.47 -7.35 9.61
CA THR A 107 -6.21 -6.76 10.93
C THR A 107 -7.27 -5.72 11.29
N PRO A 108 -8.07 -5.91 12.34
CA PRO A 108 -9.15 -4.99 12.69
C PRO A 108 -8.61 -3.64 13.19
N MET A 109 -9.27 -2.54 12.79
CA MET A 109 -8.99 -1.19 13.31
C MET A 109 -9.49 -1.00 14.74
N ALA A 110 -10.61 -1.63 15.09
CA ALA A 110 -11.12 -1.66 16.45
C ALA A 110 -10.41 -2.77 17.24
N PRO A 111 -10.17 -2.58 18.55
CA PRO A 111 -9.76 -3.70 19.40
C PRO A 111 -10.89 -4.77 19.41
N PRO A 112 -10.54 -6.06 19.50
CA PRO A 112 -11.53 -7.12 19.69
C PRO A 112 -12.32 -6.90 20.98
N GLU A 113 -13.60 -7.30 21.00
CA GLU A 113 -14.48 -7.23 22.19
C GLU A 113 -13.88 -7.97 23.39
N VAL A 114 -13.14 -9.06 23.13
CA VAL A 114 -12.33 -9.75 24.14
C VAL A 114 -10.93 -9.15 24.13
N ILE A 115 -10.59 -8.44 25.21
CA ILE A 115 -9.24 -7.89 25.39
C ILE A 115 -8.28 -9.04 25.65
N GLY A 116 -7.49 -9.40 24.64
CA GLY A 116 -6.28 -10.20 24.84
C GLY A 116 -5.31 -9.45 25.77
N LEU A 117 -4.57 -10.20 26.58
CA LEU A 117 -3.48 -9.68 27.43
C LEU A 117 -2.53 -8.80 26.59
N GLY A 118 -1.96 -7.75 27.20
CA GLY A 118 -1.17 -6.72 26.50
C GLY A 118 -0.09 -7.26 25.55
N ALA A 119 0.58 -8.36 25.90
CA ALA A 119 1.56 -9.02 25.03
C ALA A 119 0.98 -9.51 23.70
N GLN A 120 -0.22 -10.07 23.71
CA GLN A 120 -0.91 -10.56 22.50
C GLN A 120 -1.31 -9.40 21.58
N ARG A 121 -1.77 -8.28 22.18
CA ARG A 121 -2.17 -7.07 21.45
C ARG A 121 -1.03 -6.49 20.63
N HIS A 122 0.18 -6.44 21.20
CA HIS A 122 1.35 -5.87 20.53
C HIS A 122 1.91 -6.83 19.48
N ALA A 123 1.78 -8.14 19.67
CA ALA A 123 2.19 -9.14 18.68
C ALA A 123 1.41 -9.00 17.36
N ASP A 124 0.10 -8.79 17.42
CA ASP A 124 -0.71 -8.60 16.21
C ASP A 124 -0.34 -7.33 15.45
N LEU A 125 -0.13 -6.22 16.16
CA LEU A 125 0.28 -4.96 15.54
C LEU A 125 1.71 -5.02 14.99
N ARG A 126 2.60 -5.77 15.64
CA ARG A 126 3.94 -6.02 15.12
C ARG A 126 3.87 -6.80 13.81
N ARG A 127 3.09 -7.89 13.75
CA ARG A 127 2.88 -8.66 12.51
C ARG A 127 2.29 -7.82 11.39
N LEU A 128 1.36 -6.93 11.71
CA LEU A 128 0.80 -5.98 10.74
C LEU A 128 1.88 -5.05 10.18
N VAL A 129 2.71 -4.49 11.07
CA VAL A 129 3.81 -3.60 10.71
C VAL A 129 4.85 -4.34 9.86
N ASP A 130 5.23 -5.56 10.24
CA ASP A 130 6.16 -6.40 9.49
C ASP A 130 5.59 -6.73 8.09
N ALA A 131 4.28 -6.93 7.97
CA ALA A 131 3.64 -7.12 6.67
C ALA A 131 3.65 -5.84 5.81
N ALA A 132 3.46 -4.67 6.41
CA ALA A 132 3.58 -3.39 5.71
C ALA A 132 5.02 -3.15 5.23
N ASP A 133 6.01 -3.41 6.08
CA ASP A 133 7.43 -3.32 5.73
C ASP A 133 7.82 -4.26 4.59
N GLY A 134 7.38 -5.52 4.65
CA GLY A 134 7.57 -6.49 3.58
C GLY A 134 6.97 -6.02 2.24
N LEU A 135 5.78 -5.40 2.28
CA LEU A 135 5.13 -4.91 1.07
C LEU A 135 5.86 -3.68 0.50
N VAL A 136 6.26 -2.74 1.37
CA VAL A 136 7.05 -1.55 0.99
C VAL A 136 8.40 -1.97 0.39
N THR A 137 9.04 -2.97 0.97
CA THR A 137 10.32 -3.53 0.48
C THR A 137 10.15 -4.16 -0.89
N ALA A 138 9.17 -5.05 -1.07
CA ALA A 138 8.91 -5.71 -2.34
C ALA A 138 8.61 -4.68 -3.47
N CYS A 139 7.78 -3.67 -3.19
CA CYS A 139 7.53 -2.59 -4.14
C CYS A 139 8.77 -1.74 -4.44
N THR A 140 9.62 -1.48 -3.44
CA THR A 140 10.89 -0.76 -3.64
C THR A 140 11.80 -1.52 -4.59
N ASP A 141 11.91 -2.84 -4.43
CA ASP A 141 12.78 -3.68 -5.26
C ASP A 141 12.30 -3.73 -6.71
N VAL A 142 10.99 -3.79 -6.94
CA VAL A 142 10.41 -3.65 -8.29
C VAL A 142 10.75 -2.29 -8.87
N VAL A 143 10.43 -1.18 -8.20
CA VAL A 143 10.71 0.17 -8.73
C VAL A 143 12.20 0.34 -9.08
N ARG A 144 13.12 -0.20 -8.28
CA ARG A 144 14.57 -0.15 -8.55
C ARG A 144 15.01 -1.00 -9.74
N THR A 145 14.41 -2.17 -9.92
CA THR A 145 14.76 -3.09 -11.02
C THR A 145 14.20 -2.58 -12.35
N GLU A 146 13.11 -1.82 -12.28
CA GLU A 146 12.44 -1.27 -13.46
C GLU A 146 12.88 0.16 -13.83
N SER A 147 13.74 0.82 -13.03
CA SER A 147 14.34 2.16 -13.26
C SER A 147 15.68 2.07 -13.98
#